data_AF-A0AB33ZDH0-F1
#
_entry.id   AF-A0AB33ZDH0-F1
#
_cell.length_a   1.000
_cell.length_b   1.000
_cell.length_c   1.000
_cell.angle_alpha   90.00
_cell.angle_beta   90.00
_cell.angle_gamma   90.00
#
_symmetry.space_group_name_H-M   'P 1'
#
loop_
_entity.id
_entity.type
_entity.pdbx_description
1 polymer ?
#
loop_
_entity_poly.entity_id
_entity_poly.type
_entity_poly.pdbx_seq_one_letter_code
_entity_poly.pdbx_strand_id
1 'polypeptide(L)'
;MQNLDELFENLNEFVKNFEILIQKNLFNNQYNDELRNFGNDIISLCKSKRFNITSNDLLSLDSFNELFTKTNVSSKGYLVSQVENFYTEVIEPTKDEYYHN
;
A
#
# COMPACT_ATOMS: atom_id res chain seq x y z
N MET A 1 20.13 1.29 14.18
CA MET A 1 18.80 0.79 14.56
C MET A 1 17.82 1.89 14.20
N GLN A 2 17.09 1.75 13.09
CA GLN A 2 16.04 2.72 12.74
C GLN A 2 14.97 2.70 13.84
N ASN A 3 14.50 3.87 14.22
CA ASN A 3 13.38 3.94 15.16
C ASN A 3 12.11 3.47 14.45
N LEU A 4 11.25 2.71 15.13
CA LEU A 4 9.96 2.26 14.60
C LEU A 4 9.09 3.47 14.17
N ASP A 5 9.23 4.61 14.84
CA ASP A 5 8.58 5.86 14.45
C ASP A 5 9.07 6.37 13.09
N GLU A 6 10.38 6.34 12.81
CA GLU A 6 10.96 6.72 11.52
C GLU A 6 10.47 5.80 10.40
N LEU A 7 10.39 4.49 10.67
CA LEU A 7 9.84 3.52 9.72
C LEU A 7 8.38 3.82 9.39
N PHE A 8 7.58 4.25 10.36
CA PHE A 8 6.19 4.64 10.13
C PHE A 8 6.06 5.97 9.40
N GLU A 9 6.93 6.95 9.66
CA GLU A 9 6.99 8.20 8.89
C GLU A 9 7.30 7.93 7.42
N ASN A 10 8.34 7.13 7.15
CA ASN A 10 8.70 6.70 5.81
C ASN A 10 7.55 5.96 5.12
N LEU A 11 6.89 5.02 5.82
CA LEU A 11 5.72 4.32 5.29
C LEU A 11 4.61 5.29 4.86
N ASN A 12 4.33 6.34 5.65
CA ASN A 12 3.32 7.33 5.28
C ASN A 12 3.69 8.07 3.99
N GLU A 13 4.97 8.39 3.78
CA GLU A 13 5.44 9.02 2.55
C GLU A 13 5.33 8.07 1.35
N PHE A 14 5.73 6.81 1.51
CA PHE A 14 5.59 5.79 0.48
C PHE A 14 4.13 5.56 0.08
N VAL A 15 3.21 5.48 1.05
CA VAL A 15 1.79 5.33 0.78
C VAL A 15 1.22 6.54 0.04
N LYS A 16 1.62 7.78 0.41
CA LYS A 16 1.20 8.97 -0.35
C LYS A 16 1.70 8.94 -1.80
N ASN A 17 2.95 8.50 -2.02
CA ASN A 17 3.49 8.37 -3.37
C ASN A 17 2.75 7.30 -4.18
N PHE A 18 2.41 6.19 -3.55
CA PHE A 18 1.57 5.15 -4.12
C PHE A 18 0.18 5.69 -4.49
N GLU A 19 -0.49 6.41 -3.59
CA GLU A 19 -1.79 7.05 -3.87
C GLU A 19 -1.69 7.99 -5.08
N ILE A 20 -0.67 8.84 -5.15
CA ILE A 20 -0.46 9.76 -6.29
C ILE A 20 -0.29 8.97 -7.60
N LEU A 21 0.50 7.89 -7.58
CA LEU A 21 0.73 7.05 -8.75
C LEU A 21 -0.55 6.40 -9.26
N ILE A 22 -1.34 5.79 -8.37
CA ILE A 22 -2.60 5.17 -8.74
C ILE A 22 -3.60 6.21 -9.23
N GLN A 23 -3.70 7.34 -8.53
CA GLN A 23 -4.60 8.43 -8.89
C GLN A 23 -4.31 8.99 -10.29
N LYS A 24 -3.03 9.16 -10.63
CA LYS A 24 -2.60 9.61 -11.95
C LYS A 24 -2.94 8.61 -13.06
N ASN A 25 -2.70 7.32 -12.83
CA ASN A 25 -2.79 6.30 -13.88
C ASN A 25 -4.19 5.68 -14.02
N LEU A 26 -5.00 5.65 -12.96
CA LEU A 26 -6.30 4.99 -12.95
C LEU A 26 -7.48 5.95 -12.84
N PHE A 27 -7.27 7.11 -12.21
CA PHE A 27 -8.36 8.03 -11.87
C PHE A 27 -8.19 9.41 -12.52
N ASN A 28 -7.33 9.56 -13.53
CA ASN A 28 -7.11 10.82 -14.25
C ASN A 28 -6.81 12.01 -13.31
N ASN A 29 -6.02 11.77 -12.26
CA ASN A 29 -5.73 12.72 -11.19
C ASN A 29 -6.94 13.15 -10.34
N GLN A 30 -8.11 12.53 -10.48
CA GLN A 30 -9.26 12.82 -9.63
C GLN A 30 -9.11 12.13 -8.27
N TYR A 31 -9.45 12.88 -7.21
CA TYR A 31 -9.48 12.34 -5.86
C TYR A 31 -10.41 11.12 -5.77
N ASN A 32 -10.00 10.11 -5.01
CA ASN A 32 -10.72 8.85 -4.86
C ASN A 32 -10.68 8.39 -3.39
N ASP A 33 -11.87 8.33 -2.77
CA ASP A 33 -12.01 7.95 -1.36
C ASP A 33 -11.60 6.50 -1.10
N GLU A 34 -11.87 5.57 -2.02
CA GLU A 34 -11.50 4.16 -1.86
C GLU A 34 -10.00 3.97 -1.87
N LEU A 35 -9.28 4.72 -2.72
CA LEU A 35 -7.83 4.73 -2.74
C LEU A 35 -7.27 5.29 -1.44
N ARG A 36 -7.88 6.36 -0.92
CA ARG A 36 -7.47 6.94 0.36
C ARG A 36 -7.72 6.00 1.54
N ASN A 37 -8.85 5.30 1.55
CA ASN A 37 -9.18 4.29 2.55
C ASN A 37 -8.18 3.12 2.49
N PHE A 38 -7.88 2.64 1.29
CA PHE A 38 -6.89 1.58 1.09
C PHE A 38 -5.50 2.00 1.60
N GLY A 39 -5.04 3.22 1.29
CA GLY A 39 -3.78 3.74 1.82
C GLY A 39 -3.74 3.80 3.34
N ASN A 40 -4.82 4.24 3.99
CA ASN A 40 -4.92 4.25 5.45
C ASN A 40 -4.88 2.84 6.05
N ASP A 41 -5.53 1.86 5.41
CA ASP A 41 -5.55 0.48 5.86
C ASP A 41 -4.19 -0.20 5.72
N ILE A 42 -3.42 0.08 4.65
CA ILE A 42 -2.02 -0.35 4.53
C ILE A 42 -1.22 0.14 5.75
N ILE A 43 -1.32 1.43 6.08
CA ILE A 43 -0.60 2.02 7.22
C ILE A 43 -1.01 1.35 8.53
N SER A 44 -2.32 1.20 8.75
CA SER A 44 -2.88 0.57 9.95
C SER A 44 -2.41 -0.88 10.10
N LEU A 45 -2.45 -1.64 9.00
CA LEU A 45 -2.03 -3.04 8.97
C LEU A 45 -0.54 -3.17 9.26
N CYS A 46 0.32 -2.40 8.59
CA CYS A 46 1.77 -2.39 8.85
C CYS A 46 2.10 -2.01 10.30
N LYS A 47 1.37 -1.05 10.88
CA LYS A 47 1.53 -0.67 12.30
C LYS A 47 1.13 -1.80 13.23
N SER A 48 -0.05 -2.38 13.03
CA SER A 48 -0.60 -3.43 13.90
C SER A 48 0.21 -4.73 13.86
N LYS A 49 0.78 -5.06 12.69
CA LYS A 49 1.56 -6.27 12.46
C LYS A 49 3.07 -6.03 12.48
N ARG A 50 3.52 -4.79 12.73
CA ARG A 50 4.94 -4.38 12.69
C ARG A 50 5.64 -4.91 11.44
N PHE A 51 5.07 -4.57 10.28
CA PHE A 51 5.51 -5.00 8.94
C PHE A 51 5.51 -6.51 8.69
N ASN A 52 5.14 -7.37 9.65
CA ASN A 52 5.07 -8.81 9.48
C ASN A 52 3.78 -9.23 8.75
N ILE A 53 3.71 -8.86 7.48
CA ILE A 53 2.63 -9.17 6.55
C ILE A 53 3.20 -9.68 5.22
N THR A 54 2.31 -10.05 4.31
CA THR A 54 2.56 -10.51 2.95
C THR A 54 1.79 -9.66 1.94
N SER A 55 2.10 -9.78 0.65
CA SER A 55 1.31 -9.14 -0.41
C SER A 55 -0.16 -9.57 -0.39
N ASN A 56 -0.43 -10.85 -0.07
CA ASN A 56 -1.78 -11.37 0.05
C ASN A 56 -2.58 -10.70 1.17
N ASP A 57 -1.93 -10.30 2.27
CA ASP A 57 -2.62 -9.56 3.32
C ASP A 57 -3.11 -8.19 2.81
N LEU A 58 -2.35 -7.53 1.93
CA LEU A 58 -2.79 -6.28 1.29
C LEU A 58 -3.94 -6.51 0.31
N LEU A 59 -3.81 -7.54 -0.54
CA LEU A 59 -4.82 -7.89 -1.55
C LEU A 59 -6.11 -8.45 -0.94
N SER A 60 -6.08 -8.85 0.32
CA SER A 60 -7.25 -9.35 1.05
C SER A 60 -7.97 -8.27 1.86
N LEU A 61 -7.46 -7.03 1.89
CA LEU A 61 -8.13 -5.91 2.58
C LEU A 61 -9.49 -5.62 1.94
N ASP A 62 -10.51 -5.37 2.76
CA ASP A 62 -11.84 -4.97 2.28
C ASP A 62 -11.76 -3.68 1.45
N SER A 63 -10.95 -2.71 1.89
CA SER A 63 -10.69 -1.47 1.13
C SER A 63 -9.99 -1.71 -0.21
N PHE A 64 -9.13 -2.73 -0.33
CA PHE A 64 -8.60 -3.14 -1.63
C PHE A 64 -9.71 -3.68 -2.52
N ASN A 65 -10.58 -4.55 -2.00
CA ASN A 65 -11.69 -5.13 -2.76
C ASN A 65 -12.68 -4.04 -3.25
N GLU A 66 -12.94 -3.03 -2.43
CA GLU A 66 -13.76 -1.86 -2.80
C GLU A 66 -13.10 -1.05 -3.93
N LEU A 67 -11.83 -0.68 -3.77
CA LEU A 67 -11.04 0.02 -4.79
C LEU A 67 -10.98 -0.78 -6.11
N PHE A 68 -10.73 -2.09 -6.01
CA PHE A 68 -10.64 -3.01 -7.13
C PHE A 68 -11.97 -3.11 -7.88
N THR A 69 -13.10 -3.11 -7.17
CA THR A 69 -14.43 -3.16 -7.80
C THR A 69 -14.73 -1.91 -8.61
N LYS A 70 -14.27 -0.74 -8.17
CA LYS A 70 -14.44 0.54 -8.88
C LYS A 70 -13.42 0.76 -10.01
N THR A 71 -12.35 -0.02 -10.02
CA THR A 71 -11.31 0.08 -11.04
C THR A 71 -11.82 -0.51 -12.37
N ASN A 72 -11.57 0.19 -13.47
CA ASN A 72 -11.91 -0.29 -14.81
C ASN A 72 -11.30 -1.68 -15.06
N VAL A 73 -12.08 -2.59 -15.63
CA VAL A 73 -11.69 -3.99 -15.89
C VAL A 73 -10.35 -4.09 -16.61
N SER A 74 -10.08 -3.23 -17.59
CA SER A 74 -8.81 -3.20 -18.33
C SER A 74 -7.60 -2.83 -17.47
N SER A 75 -7.83 -2.17 -16.33
CA SER A 75 -6.80 -1.63 -15.45
C SER A 75 -6.66 -2.41 -14.13
N LYS A 76 -7.52 -3.41 -13.88
CA LYS A 76 -7.47 -4.25 -12.68
C LYS A 76 -6.13 -4.97 -12.52
N GLY A 77 -5.59 -5.51 -13.62
CA GLY A 77 -4.27 -6.15 -13.61
C GLY A 77 -3.16 -5.17 -13.19
N TYR A 78 -3.21 -3.93 -13.70
CA TYR A 78 -2.26 -2.90 -13.29
C TYR A 78 -2.35 -2.59 -11.79
N LEU A 79 -3.56 -2.41 -11.25
CA LEU A 79 -3.75 -2.14 -9.82
C LEU A 79 -3.14 -3.24 -8.94
N VAL A 80 -3.40 -4.52 -9.27
CA VAL A 80 -2.82 -5.66 -8.54
C VAL A 80 -1.30 -5.60 -8.58
N SER A 81 -0.70 -5.43 -9.76
CA SER A 81 0.76 -5.35 -9.89
C SER A 81 1.35 -4.16 -9.12
N GLN A 82 0.66 -3.01 -9.04
CA GLN A 82 1.15 -1.90 -8.23
C GLN A 82 1.14 -2.21 -6.73
N VAL A 83 0.15 -2.95 -6.23
CA VAL A 83 0.11 -3.39 -4.83
C VAL A 83 1.21 -4.41 -4.54
N GLU A 84 1.44 -5.35 -5.45
CA GLU A 84 2.52 -6.35 -5.34
C GLU A 84 3.91 -5.68 -5.38
N ASN A 85 4.10 -4.71 -6.26
CA ASN A 85 5.33 -3.92 -6.32
C ASN A 85 5.53 -3.10 -5.05
N PHE A 86 4.48 -2.46 -4.53
CA PHE A 86 4.56 -1.73 -3.26
C PHE A 86 4.99 -2.64 -2.10
N TYR A 87 4.44 -3.84 -2.03
CA TYR A 87 4.88 -4.82 -1.04
C TYR A 87 6.37 -5.16 -1.21
N THR A 88 6.78 -5.54 -2.43
CA THR A 88 8.14 -6.02 -2.73
C THR A 88 9.21 -4.95 -2.58
N GLU A 89 8.90 -3.71 -2.95
CA GLU A 89 9.87 -2.61 -2.98
C GLU A 89 9.91 -1.80 -1.68
N VAL A 90 8.86 -1.84 -0.87
CA VAL A 90 8.75 -1.02 0.35
C VAL A 90 8.58 -1.88 1.60
N ILE A 91 7.52 -2.69 1.67
CA ILE A 91 7.14 -3.36 2.92
C ILE A 91 8.09 -4.50 3.25
N GLU A 92 8.43 -5.34 2.28
CA GLU A 92 9.30 -6.50 2.49
C GLU A 92 10.73 -6.11 2.91
N PRO A 93 11.41 -5.15 2.24
CA PRO A 93 12.69 -4.64 2.71
C PRO A 93 12.60 -4.01 4.11
N THR A 94 11.53 -3.25 4.38
CA THR A 94 11.32 -2.64 5.71
C THR A 94 11.16 -3.70 6.80
N LYS A 95 10.43 -4.78 6.51
CA LYS A 95 10.27 -5.93 7.41
C LYS A 95 11.62 -6.57 7.68
N ASP A 96 12.39 -6.86 6.63
CA ASP A 96 13.70 -7.49 6.77
C ASP A 96 14.66 -6.63 7.57
N GLU A 97 14.69 -5.32 7.32
CA GLU A 97 15.48 -4.36 8.08
C GLU A 97 15.05 -4.29 9.56
N TYR A 98 13.77 -4.40 9.86
CA TYR A 98 13.26 -4.33 11.23
C TYR A 98 13.57 -5.59 12.06
N TYR A 99 13.55 -6.78 11.45
CA TYR A 99 13.75 -8.05 12.16
C TYR A 99 15.18 -8.59 12.11
N HIS A 100 16.03 -8.11 11.20
CA HIS A 100 17.39 -8.63 11.00
C HIS A 100 18.51 -7.60 11.25
N ASN A 101 18.19 -6.38 11.70
CA ASN A 101 19.15 -5.41 12.25
C ASN A 101 19.11 -5.35 13.78
#